data_AF-A0A2N5AKT6-F1
#
_entry.id   AF-A0A2N5AKT6-F1
#
_cell.length_a   1.000
_cell.length_b   1.000
_cell.length_c   1.000
_cell.angle_alpha   90.00
_cell.angle_beta   90.00
_cell.angle_gamma   90.00
#
_symmetry.space_group_name_H-M   'P 1'
#
loop_
_entity.id
_entity.type
_entity.pdbx_description
1 polymer ?
#
loop_
_entity_poly.entity_id
_entity_poly.type
_entity_poly.pdbx_seq_one_letter_code
_entity_poly.pdbx_strand_id
1 'polypeptide(L)'
;MAMYEVGTVTGAASQARVTGATTKWSQEALGILPGSILVVYRSGSADLYAIKSVDSDTQLTLTRNITTAFSGACYGIITAETASTSSFANQLASAFAFWRSVVEGWSMA
;
A
#
# COMPACT_ATOMS: atom_id res chain seq x y z
N MET A 1 -4.85 6.58 12.09
CA MET A 1 -4.57 5.72 10.92
C MET A 1 -5.68 5.93 9.90
N ALA A 2 -5.41 6.65 8.80
CA ALA A 2 -6.42 6.93 7.77
C ALA A 2 -6.20 5.94 6.61
N MET A 3 -7.24 5.19 6.25
CA MET A 3 -7.19 4.28 5.11
C MET A 3 -7.95 4.93 3.94
N TYR A 4 -7.29 5.10 2.80
CA TYR A 4 -7.91 5.68 1.61
C TYR A 4 -8.36 4.57 0.65
N GLU A 5 -9.68 4.40 0.51
CA GLU A 5 -10.30 3.31 -0.26
C GLU A 5 -11.26 3.84 -1.36
N VAL A 6 -11.13 5.11 -1.71
CA VAL A 6 -12.03 5.75 -2.69
C VAL A 6 -11.56 5.42 -4.11
N GLY A 7 -12.49 4.92 -4.92
CA GLY A 7 -12.27 4.63 -6.33
C GLY A 7 -11.75 3.21 -6.58
N THR A 8 -11.19 2.99 -7.76
CA THR A 8 -10.61 1.69 -8.16
C THR A 8 -9.24 1.88 -8.79
N VAL A 9 -8.45 0.81 -8.86
CA VAL A 9 -7.12 0.84 -9.47
C VAL A 9 -6.96 -0.16 -10.60
N THR A 10 -6.15 0.23 -11.57
CA THR A 10 -5.76 -0.58 -12.72
C THR A 10 -4.24 -0.54 -12.86
N GLY A 11 -3.64 -1.69 -13.09
CA GLY A 11 -2.20 -1.86 -13.23
C GLY A 11 -1.88 -2.98 -14.20
N ALA A 12 -0.93 -2.75 -15.09
CA ALA A 12 -0.47 -3.75 -16.04
C ALA A 12 0.67 -4.60 -15.45
N ALA A 13 0.69 -5.89 -15.77
CA ALA A 13 1.78 -6.77 -15.35
C ALA A 13 3.12 -6.28 -15.90
N SER A 14 4.19 -6.50 -15.13
CA SER A 14 5.55 -6.02 -15.41
C SER A 14 5.70 -4.49 -15.49
N GLN A 15 4.66 -3.70 -15.20
CA GLN A 15 4.76 -2.25 -15.05
C GLN A 15 4.78 -1.86 -13.59
N ALA A 16 5.45 -0.75 -13.28
CA ALA A 16 5.44 -0.16 -11.94
C ALA A 16 4.44 1.01 -11.84
N ARG A 17 3.56 1.19 -12.83
CA ARG A 17 2.57 2.28 -12.85
C ARG A 17 1.20 1.75 -12.48
N VAL A 18 0.51 2.48 -11.61
CA VAL A 18 -0.88 2.24 -11.25
C VAL A 18 -1.70 3.47 -11.64
N THR A 19 -2.84 3.21 -12.26
CA THR A 19 -3.83 4.23 -12.63
C THR A 19 -5.08 4.06 -11.79
N GLY A 20 -5.47 5.10 -11.07
CA GLY A 20 -6.70 5.14 -10.30
C GLY A 20 -7.86 5.74 -11.10
N ALA A 21 -9.07 5.21 -10.90
CA ALA A 21 -10.31 5.82 -11.34
C ALA A 21 -11.01 6.48 -10.15
N THR A 22 -11.49 7.72 -10.33
CA THR A 22 -12.14 8.56 -9.29
C THR A 22 -11.32 8.79 -8.02
N THR A 23 -9.99 8.66 -8.12
CA THR A 23 -9.03 8.87 -7.04
C THR A 23 -8.53 10.32 -7.00
N LYS A 24 -8.01 10.75 -5.85
CA LYS A 24 -7.44 12.09 -5.62
C LYS A 24 -6.10 12.04 -4.90
N TRP A 25 -5.21 11.14 -5.34
CA TRP A 25 -3.97 10.82 -4.63
C TRP A 25 -2.99 11.98 -4.44
N SER A 26 -3.03 13.00 -5.29
CA SER A 26 -2.18 14.18 -5.16
C SER A 26 -2.71 15.18 -4.12
N GLN A 27 -3.87 14.93 -3.52
CA GLN A 27 -4.46 15.80 -2.53
C GLN A 27 -3.73 15.64 -1.18
N GLU A 28 -2.97 16.66 -0.79
CA GLU A 28 -2.15 16.65 0.44
C GLU A 28 -2.95 16.35 1.71
N ALA A 29 -4.23 16.75 1.75
CA ALA A 29 -5.15 16.47 2.86
C ALA A 29 -5.38 14.97 3.11
N LEU A 30 -5.10 14.10 2.13
CA LEU A 30 -5.21 12.64 2.27
C LEU A 30 -3.94 11.99 2.85
N GLY A 31 -2.81 12.71 2.88
CA GLY A 31 -1.54 12.21 3.42
C GLY A 31 -0.92 11.06 2.61
N ILE A 32 -1.26 10.92 1.33
CA ILE A 32 -0.67 9.90 0.44
C ILE A 32 0.69 10.41 -0.03
N LEU A 33 1.75 9.74 0.41
CA LEU A 33 3.13 10.16 0.22
C LEU A 33 3.98 8.99 -0.30
N PRO A 34 5.16 9.27 -0.88
CA PRO A 34 6.18 8.26 -1.11
C PRO A 34 6.46 7.45 0.17
N GLY A 35 6.43 6.12 0.07
CA GLY A 35 6.56 5.21 1.20
C GLY A 35 5.23 4.68 1.76
N SER A 36 4.10 5.27 1.40
CA SER A 36 2.77 4.69 1.71
C SER A 36 2.60 3.33 1.03
N ILE A 37 1.75 2.47 1.61
CA ILE A 37 1.51 1.12 1.10
C ILE A 37 0.16 1.08 0.38
N LEU A 38 0.20 0.72 -0.89
CA LEU A 38 -0.97 0.36 -1.68
C LEU A 38 -1.29 -1.12 -1.46
N VAL A 39 -2.49 -1.41 -0.99
CA VAL A 39 -3.04 -2.75 -0.84
C VAL A 39 -4.11 -2.95 -1.90
N VAL A 40 -3.91 -3.89 -2.82
CA VAL A 40 -4.89 -4.26 -3.84
C VAL A 40 -5.60 -5.53 -3.40
N TYR A 41 -6.92 -5.46 -3.24
CA TYR A 41 -7.73 -6.60 -2.80
C TYR A 41 -8.02 -7.52 -3.98
N ARG A 42 -7.71 -8.80 -3.80
CA ARG A 42 -8.01 -9.88 -4.75
C ARG A 42 -8.92 -10.91 -4.08
N SER A 43 -9.59 -11.72 -4.89
CA SER A 43 -10.41 -12.81 -4.36
C SER A 43 -9.54 -13.81 -3.59
N GLY A 44 -9.57 -13.75 -2.26
CA GLY A 44 -8.81 -14.63 -1.36
C GLY A 44 -7.35 -14.23 -1.09
N SER A 45 -6.87 -13.07 -1.55
CA SER A 45 -5.49 -12.59 -1.32
C SER A 45 -5.40 -11.07 -1.46
N ALA A 46 -4.33 -10.46 -0.94
CA ALA A 46 -4.08 -9.03 -1.11
C ALA A 46 -2.63 -8.81 -1.56
N ASP A 47 -2.45 -7.95 -2.57
CA ASP A 47 -1.12 -7.56 -3.04
C ASP A 47 -0.71 -6.25 -2.39
N LEU A 48 0.48 -6.22 -1.80
CA LEU A 48 1.02 -5.02 -1.18
C LEU A 48 2.15 -4.44 -2.03
N TYR A 49 2.04 -3.15 -2.34
CA TYR A 49 3.01 -2.40 -3.11
C TYR A 49 3.38 -1.11 -2.37
N ALA A 50 4.68 -0.85 -2.21
CA ALA A 50 5.12 0.44 -1.68
C ALA A 50 5.12 1.49 -2.81
N ILE A 51 4.53 2.65 -2.53
CA ILE A 51 4.46 3.79 -3.46
C ILE A 51 5.84 4.46 -3.50
N LYS A 52 6.42 4.56 -4.70
CA LYS A 52 7.69 5.27 -4.95
C LYS A 52 7.46 6.77 -5.11
N SER A 53 6.45 7.15 -5.88
CA SER A 53 6.07 8.55 -6.10
C SER A 53 4.58 8.66 -6.41
N VAL A 54 4.00 9.78 -5.99
CA VAL A 54 2.67 10.19 -6.41
C VAL A 54 2.84 11.11 -7.61
N ASP A 55 2.46 10.65 -8.79
CA ASP A 55 2.65 11.39 -10.03
C ASP A 55 1.50 12.36 -10.29
N SER A 56 0.27 12.00 -9.93
CA SER A 56 -0.94 12.82 -10.10
C SER A 56 -2.09 12.29 -9.23
N ASP A 57 -3.25 12.98 -9.24
CA ASP A 57 -4.47 12.53 -8.57
C ASP A 57 -4.90 11.09 -8.88
N THR A 58 -4.53 10.61 -10.06
CA THR A 58 -4.91 9.29 -10.58
C THR A 58 -3.72 8.45 -11.00
N GLN A 59 -2.48 8.88 -10.75
CA GLN A 59 -1.29 8.11 -11.13
C GLN A 59 -0.29 7.99 -9.99
N LEU A 60 0.15 6.76 -9.78
CA LEU A 60 1.20 6.41 -8.83
C LEU A 60 2.26 5.57 -9.54
N THR A 61 3.50 5.76 -9.14
CA THR A 61 4.59 4.86 -9.47
C THR A 61 4.95 4.06 -8.23
N LEU A 62 5.02 2.75 -8.39
CA LEU A 62 5.38 1.78 -7.37
C LEU A 62 6.89 1.55 -7.34
N THR A 63 7.39 1.10 -6.21
CA THR A 63 8.80 0.71 -6.02
C THR A 63 9.15 -0.59 -6.74
N ARG A 64 8.15 -1.44 -6.97
CA ARG A 64 8.29 -2.75 -7.61
C ARG A 64 7.25 -2.90 -8.72
N ASN A 65 7.59 -3.71 -9.70
CA ASN A 65 6.70 -4.00 -10.82
C ASN A 65 5.54 -4.87 -10.34
N ILE A 66 4.36 -4.62 -10.91
CA ILE A 66 3.15 -5.40 -10.69
C ILE A 66 3.38 -6.81 -11.26
N THR A 67 3.18 -7.82 -10.43
CA THR A 67 3.36 -9.22 -10.83
C THR A 67 2.14 -9.74 -11.57
N THR A 68 0.93 -9.38 -11.14
CA THR A 68 -0.33 -9.76 -11.75
C THR A 68 -1.10 -8.51 -12.14
N ALA A 69 -1.48 -8.39 -13.41
CA ALA A 69 -2.31 -7.28 -13.86
C ALA A 69 -3.67 -7.29 -13.14
N PHE A 70 -4.19 -6.10 -12.84
CA PHE A 70 -5.51 -5.91 -12.24
C PHE A 70 -6.19 -4.72 -12.91
N SER A 71 -7.51 -4.75 -13.03
CA SER A 71 -8.27 -3.69 -13.68
C SER A 71 -9.56 -3.43 -12.91
N GLY A 72 -9.78 -2.19 -12.49
CA GLY A 72 -10.93 -1.82 -11.68
C GLY A 72 -10.98 -2.52 -10.32
N ALA A 73 -9.83 -2.86 -9.74
CA ALA A 73 -9.75 -3.55 -8.46
C ALA A 73 -10.02 -2.59 -7.30
N CYS A 74 -10.66 -3.09 -6.25
CA CYS A 74 -10.75 -2.40 -4.97
C CYS A 74 -9.37 -2.36 -4.32
N TYR A 75 -9.07 -1.26 -3.64
CA TYR A 75 -7.78 -1.05 -3.00
C TYR A 75 -7.92 -0.22 -1.73
N GLY A 76 -6.89 -0.27 -0.90
CA GLY A 76 -6.70 0.65 0.21
C GLY A 76 -5.27 1.16 0.22
N ILE A 77 -5.08 2.47 0.42
CA ILE A 77 -3.75 3.03 0.70
C ILE A 77 -3.66 3.26 2.20
N ILE A 78 -2.67 2.59 2.81
CA ILE A 78 -2.27 2.84 4.19
C ILE A 78 -1.32 4.03 4.15
N THR A 79 -1.81 5.18 4.59
CA THR A 79 -0.98 6.37 4.77
C THR A 79 -0.34 6.32 6.15
N ALA A 80 0.93 6.71 6.22
CA ALA A 80 1.55 6.95 7.51
C ALA A 80 0.81 8.12 8.16
N GLU A 81 0.34 7.94 9.39
CA GLU A 81 -0.18 9.06 10.17
C GLU A 81 0.92 10.14 10.20
N THR A 82 0.55 11.39 9.94
CA THR A 82 1.41 12.58 9.91
C THR A 82 2.04 12.93 11.28
N ALA A 83 2.23 11.92 12.14
CA ALA A 83 2.93 12.00 13.42
C ALA A 83 4.18 11.11 13.36
N SER A 84 5.17 11.58 12.60
CA SER A 84 6.58 11.17 12.65
C SER A 84 6.93 9.79 12.07
N THR A 85 7.92 9.77 11.18
CA THR A 85 8.58 8.58 10.62
C THR A 85 9.01 7.55 11.68
N SER A 86 9.29 7.99 12.90
CA SER A 86 9.58 7.16 14.07
C SER A 86 8.39 6.32 14.54
N SER A 87 7.16 6.84 14.48
CA SER A 87 5.94 6.09 14.83
C SER A 87 5.65 4.99 13.81
N PHE A 88 5.91 5.25 12.53
CA PHE A 88 5.82 4.24 11.47
C PHE A 88 6.91 3.17 11.61
N ALA A 89 8.16 3.56 11.89
CA ALA A 89 9.23 2.61 12.16
C ALA A 89 8.90 1.72 13.37
N ASN A 90 8.32 2.29 14.43
CA ASN A 90 7.86 1.54 15.59
C ASN A 90 6.67 0.63 15.27
N GLN A 91 5.73 1.06 14.43
CA GLN A 91 4.61 0.20 14.01
C GLN A 91 5.06 -0.93 13.08
N LEU A 92 5.95 -0.66 12.11
CA LEU A 92 6.54 -1.67 11.25
C LEU A 92 7.41 -2.65 12.05
N ALA A 93 8.22 -2.16 12.99
CA ALA A 93 9.01 -2.99 13.89
C ALA A 93 8.11 -3.85 14.80
N SER A 94 6.99 -3.30 15.29
CA SER A 94 5.99 -4.03 16.06
C SER A 94 5.31 -5.11 15.21
N ALA A 95 4.93 -4.80 13.96
CA ALA A 95 4.37 -5.78 13.04
C ALA A 95 5.38 -6.89 12.69
N PHE A 96 6.66 -6.55 12.48
CA PHE A 96 7.73 -7.53 12.27
C PHE A 96 8.01 -8.39 13.51
N ALA A 97 8.02 -7.79 14.71
CA ALA A 97 8.20 -8.51 15.96
C ALA A 97 7.02 -9.45 16.25
N PHE A 98 5.80 -9.03 15.95
CA PHE A 98 4.62 -9.89 16.02
C PHE A 98 4.74 -11.10 15.08
N TRP A 99 5.13 -10.89 13.83
CA TRP A 99 5.37 -12.00 12.89
C TRP A 99 6.48 -12.95 13.35
N ARG A 100 7.57 -12.43 13.94
CA ARG A 100 8.63 -13.25 14.52
C ARG A 100 8.11 -14.10 15.69
N SER A 101 7.30 -13.53 16.57
CA SER A 101 6.69 -14.25 17.69
C SER A 101 5.76 -15.39 17.24
N VAL A 102 4.99 -15.16 16.17
CA VAL A 102 4.14 -16.21 15.56
C VAL A 102 4.99 -17.35 14.98
N VAL A 103 6.08 -17.03 14.28
CA VAL A 103 6.98 -18.05 13.70
C VAL A 103 7.74 -18.82 14.78
N GLU A 104 8.20 -18.16 15.84
CA GLU A 104 8.83 -18.83 16.99
C GLU A 104 7.83 -19.74 17.72
N GLY A 105 6.57 -19.33 17.85
CA GLY A 105 5.50 -20.16 18.42
C GLY A 105 5.21 -21.44 17.63
N TRP A 106 5.47 -21.45 16.31
CA TRP A 106 5.33 -22.66 15.49
C TRP A 106 6.53 -23.61 15.60
N SER A 107 7.68 -23.12 16.06
CA SER A 107 8.89 -23.92 16.26
C SER A 107 8.92 -24.67 17.61
N MET A 108 7.98 -24.38 18.51
CA MET A 108 7.91 -25.00 19.86
C MET A 108 6.73 -25.97 20.02
N ALA A 109 6.02 -26.31 18.94
CA ALA A 109 4.94 -27.30 18.92
C ALA A 109 5.41 -28.66 18.38
#